data_AF-A0A7Y3TP83-F1
#
_entry.id   AF-A0A7Y3TP83-F1
#
_cell.length_a   1.000
_cell.length_b   1.000
_cell.length_c   1.000
_cell.angle_alpha   90.00
_cell.angle_beta   90.00
_cell.angle_gamma   90.00
#
_symmetry.space_group_name_H-M   'P 1'
#
loop_
_entity.id
_entity.type
_entity.pdbx_description
1 polymer ?
#
loop_
_entity_poly.entity_id
_entity_poly.type
_entity_poly.pdbx_seq_one_letter_code
_entity_poly.pdbx_strand_id
1 'polypeptide(L)' 'MTVSILAEIPEELHGVISCYLENHANWDQDRLFAAALSLFLLQNNEEGNSVSANLSSQQAAQVYLDSVFQYPV' A
#
# COMPACT_ATOMS: atom_id res chain seq x y z
N MET A 1 -8.16 -1.57 -13.15
CA MET A 1 -9.43 -1.17 -12.50
C MET A 1 -9.08 -0.77 -11.08
N THR A 2 -9.44 0.43 -10.64
CA THR A 2 -9.13 0.93 -9.29
C THR A 2 -10.42 1.15 -8.50
N VAL A 3 -10.35 1.04 -7.17
CA VAL A 3 -11.46 1.33 -6.26
C VAL A 3 -11.06 2.54 -5.42
N SER A 4 -11.89 3.58 -5.40
CA SER A 4 -11.65 4.76 -4.58
C SER A 4 -12.01 4.48 -3.12
N ILE A 5 -11.13 4.91 -2.21
CA ILE A 5 -11.31 4.77 -0.76
C ILE A 5 -11.36 6.17 -0.16
N LEU A 6 -12.37 6.45 0.66
CA LEU A 6 -12.45 7.66 1.48
C LEU A 6 -12.12 7.28 2.92
N ALA A 7 -11.05 7.86 3.47
CA ALA A 7 -10.64 7.65 4.84
C ALA A 7 -10.13 8.97 5.43
N GLU A 8 -10.45 9.22 6.69
CA GLU A 8 -9.89 10.31 7.46
C GLU A 8 -8.56 9.86 8.07
N ILE A 9 -7.53 10.70 8.00
CA ILE A 9 -6.22 10.45 8.61
C ILE A 9 -5.89 11.57 9.60
N PRO A 10 -5.12 11.28 10.67
CA PRO A 10 -4.61 12.31 11.56
C PRO A 10 -3.81 13.37 10.80
N GLU A 11 -3.94 14.63 11.21
CA GLU A 11 -3.27 15.77 10.55
C GLU A 11 -1.74 15.63 10.61
N GLU A 12 -1.21 15.11 11.71
CA GLU A 12 0.22 14.87 11.89
C GLU A 12 0.75 13.87 10.87
N LEU A 13 -0.03 12.83 10.57
CA LEU A 13 0.33 11.83 9.56
C LEU A 13 0.28 12.44 8.16
N HIS A 14 -0.73 13.26 7.87
CA HIS A 14 -0.83 13.99 6.60
C HIS A 14 0.38 14.91 6.36
N GLY A 15 0.84 15.61 7.40
CA GLY A 15 2.03 16.47 7.32
C GLY A 15 3.30 15.68 6.95
N VAL A 16 3.50 14.51 7.56
CA VAL A 16 4.65 13.63 7.25
C VAL A 16 4.55 13.08 5.83
N ILE A 17 3.36 12.65 5.39
CA ILE A 17 3.12 12.16 4.02
C ILE A 17 3.46 13.25 3.00
N SER A 18 2.96 14.47 3.22
CA SER A 18 3.18 15.60 2.31
C SER A 18 4.68 15.90 2.17
N CYS A 19 5.39 15.99 3.29
CA CYS A 19 6.85 16.19 3.30
C CYS A 19 7.60 15.05 2.57
N TYR A 20 7.17 13.79 2.74
CA TYR A 20 7.78 12.67 2.02
C TYR A 20 7.59 12.77 0.50
N LEU A 21 6.36 13.07 0.05
CA LEU A 21 6.02 13.17 -1.37
C LEU A 21 6.70 14.36 -2.06
N GLU A 22 6.83 15.50 -1.37
CA GLU A 22 7.56 16.66 -1.89
C GLU A 22 9.03 16.35 -2.21
N ASN A 23 9.63 15.42 -1.46
CA ASN A 23 11.03 15.03 -1.63
C ASN A 23 11.22 13.85 -2.62
N HIS A 24 10.13 13.23 -3.09
CA HIS A 24 10.18 12.04 -3.94
C HIS A 24 9.30 12.21 -5.18
N ALA A 25 9.85 12.80 -6.25
CA ALA A 25 9.12 13.12 -7.48
C ALA A 25 8.50 11.92 -8.22
N ASN A 26 8.90 10.69 -7.89
CA ASN A 26 8.35 9.45 -8.46
C ASN A 26 7.22 8.83 -7.61
N TRP A 27 6.90 9.41 -6.46
CA TRP A 27 5.82 8.94 -5.59
C TRP A 27 4.62 9.88 -5.66
N ASP A 28 3.45 9.29 -5.68
CA ASP A 28 2.19 9.97 -5.46
C ASP A 28 1.49 9.36 -4.24
N GLN A 29 0.42 10.03 -3.80
CA GLN A 29 -0.35 9.65 -2.63
C GLN A 29 -0.96 8.25 -2.79
N ASP A 30 -1.50 7.92 -3.97
CA ASP A 30 -2.14 6.63 -4.24
C ASP A 30 -1.15 5.47 -4.17
N ARG A 31 0.05 5.65 -4.75
CA ARG A 31 1.16 4.71 -4.72
C ARG A 31 1.68 4.49 -3.31
N LEU A 32 1.81 5.56 -2.52
CA LEU A 32 2.22 5.48 -1.12
C LEU A 32 1.21 4.67 -0.31
N PHE A 33 -0.08 4.95 -0.46
CA PHE A 33 -1.13 4.22 0.25
C PHE A 33 -1.23 2.77 -0.22
N ALA A 34 -1.12 2.50 -1.52
CA ALA A 34 -1.11 1.13 -2.04
C ALA A 34 0.06 0.33 -1.48
N ALA A 35 1.27 0.90 -1.46
CA ALA A 35 2.45 0.26 -0.87
C ALA A 35 2.30 0.05 0.66
N ALA A 36 1.84 1.07 1.39
CA ALA A 36 1.68 0.98 2.84
C ALA A 36 0.60 -0.04 3.25
N LEU A 37 -0.56 -0.04 2.58
CA LEU A 37 -1.65 -0.96 2.86
C LEU A 37 -1.28 -2.40 2.51
N SER A 38 -0.69 -2.63 1.33
CA SER A 38 -0.24 -3.95 0.92
C SER A 38 0.82 -4.50 1.88
N LEU A 39 1.80 -3.69 2.26
CA LEU A 39 2.83 -4.08 3.23
C LEU A 39 2.23 -4.38 4.60
N PHE A 40 1.32 -3.54 5.09
CA PHE A 40 0.61 -3.78 6.34
C PHE A 40 -0.15 -5.11 6.31
N LEU A 41 -0.87 -5.39 5.22
CA LEU A 41 -1.61 -6.65 5.06
C LEU A 41 -0.69 -7.87 4.99
N LEU A 42 0.50 -7.76 4.38
CA LEU A 42 1.50 -8.83 4.35
C LEU A 42 2.05 -9.13 5.74
N GLN A 43 2.45 -8.10 6.47
CA GLN A 43 3.02 -8.22 7.81
C GLN A 43 2.02 -8.78 8.83
N ASN A 44 0.73 -8.53 8.64
CA ASN A 44 -0.33 -8.96 9.56
C ASN A 44 -1.09 -10.20 9.05
N ASN A 45 -0.71 -10.80 7.91
CA ASN A 45 -1.37 -12.00 7.37
C ASN A 45 -0.96 -13.31 8.08
N GLU A 46 0.04 -13.28 8.97
CA GLU A 46 0.68 -14.48 9.51
C GLU A 46 -0.20 -15.32 10.46
N GLU A 47 -1.38 -14.84 10.86
CA GLU A 47 -2.19 -15.51 11.89
C GLU A 47 -3.30 -16.45 11.35
N GLY A 48 -3.56 -16.46 10.04
CA GLY A 48 -4.68 -17.23 9.46
C GLY A 48 -4.23 -18.42 8.62
N ASN A 49 -4.17 -19.62 9.19
CA ASN A 49 -3.87 -20.89 8.49
C ASN A 49 -5.00 -21.36 7.54
N SER A 50 -5.45 -20.47 6.64
CA SER A 50 -6.49 -20.72 5.64
C SER A 50 -5.92 -20.52 4.24
N VAL A 51 -6.32 -21.37 3.29
CA VAL A 51 -5.89 -21.29 1.88
C VAL A 51 -6.29 -19.94 1.24
N SER A 52 -7.35 -19.29 1.74
CA SER A 52 -7.75 -17.94 1.33
C SER A 52 -6.80 -16.84 1.81
N ALA A 53 -6.20 -16.98 2.99
CA ALA A 53 -5.20 -16.04 3.51
C ALA A 53 -3.96 -16.04 2.61
N ASN A 54 -3.53 -17.22 2.15
CA ASN A 54 -2.41 -17.37 1.21
C ASN A 54 -2.65 -16.66 -0.14
N LEU A 55 -3.87 -16.77 -0.71
CA LEU A 55 -4.21 -16.06 -1.96
C LEU A 55 -4.27 -14.54 -1.75
N SER A 56 -4.81 -14.08 -0.62
CA SER A 56 -4.87 -12.66 -0.28
C SER A 56 -3.47 -12.05 -0.03
N SER A 57 -2.57 -12.83 0.57
CA SER A 57 -1.17 -12.44 0.80
C SER A 57 -0.41 -12.37 -0.52
N GLN A 58 -0.61 -13.31 -1.45
CA GLN A 58 -0.01 -13.24 -2.79
C GLN A 58 -0.47 -12.01 -3.57
N GLN A 59 -1.76 -11.67 -3.52
CA GLN A 59 -2.31 -10.48 -4.18
C GLN A 59 -1.77 -9.18 -3.55
N ALA A 60 -1.68 -9.13 -2.22
CA ALA A 60 -1.06 -7.99 -1.53
C ALA A 60 0.43 -7.86 -1.88
N ALA A 61 1.17 -8.96 -1.98
CA ALA A 61 2.58 -8.96 -2.40
C ALA A 61 2.77 -8.40 -3.81
N GLN A 62 1.91 -8.77 -4.74
CA GLN A 62 1.94 -8.23 -6.11
C GLN A 62 1.72 -6.71 -6.09
N VAL A 63 0.67 -6.24 -5.43
CA VAL A 63 0.38 -4.79 -5.32
C VAL A 63 1.53 -4.03 -4.66
N TYR A 64 2.14 -4.61 -3.62
CA TYR A 64 3.32 -4.01 -2.97
C TYR A 64 4.50 -3.87 -3.93
N LEU A 65 4.84 -4.95 -4.64
CA LEU A 65 5.95 -4.96 -5.59
C LEU A 65 5.70 -4.00 -6.75
N ASP A 66 4.49 -3.98 -7.30
CA ASP A 66 4.11 -3.04 -8.37
C ASP A 66 4.21 -1.59 -7.89
N SER A 67 3.74 -1.33 -6.67
CA SER A 67 3.82 0.00 -6.05
C SER A 67 5.26 0.40 -5.77
N VAL A 68 6.17 -0.48 -5.39
CA VAL A 68 7.57 -0.12 -5.09
C VAL A 68 8.42 -0.02 -6.35
N PHE A 69 8.21 -0.89 -7.34
CA PHE A 69 9.13 -1.05 -8.47
C PHE A 69 8.66 -0.41 -9.78
N GLN A 70 7.46 0.21 -9.84
CA GLN A 70 6.92 0.79 -11.08
C GLN A 70 6.97 -0.23 -12.24
N TYR A 71 6.57 -1.49 -12.00
CA TYR A 71 6.45 -2.41 -13.13
C TYR A 71 5.29 -1.93 -14.02
N PRO A 72 5.57 -1.53 -15.27
CA PRO A 72 4.48 -1.26 -16.20
C PRO A 72 3.84 -2.61 -16.52
N VAL A 73 2.54 -2.74 -16.20
CA VAL A 73 1.68 -3.80 -16.72
C VAL A 73 1.28 -3.53 -18.16
#